data_AF-A0A5N0EER0-F1
#
_entry.id   AF-A0A5N0EER0-F1
#
_cell.length_a   1.000
_cell.length_b   1.000
_cell.length_c   1.000
_cell.angle_alpha   90.00
_cell.angle_beta   90.00
_cell.angle_gamma   90.00
#
_symmetry.space_group_name_H-M   'P 1'
#
loop_
_entity.id
_entity.type
_entity.pdbx_description
1 polymer ?
#
loop_
_entity_poly.entity_id
_entity_poly.type
_entity_poly.pdbx_seq_one_letter_code
_entity_poly.pdbx_strand_id
1 'polypeptide(L)'
;MQEAQTPQQALDIAAATTRQAHEAAALPTWGPVATGVFAGLFVTLLGVASVREFDDPIAWTLTVAALASMAVSFTIGRRMRRLRRARGLVPRPLAEWKFIVVLLAVLIVPGISLGNPTLTVGLQILCGLIMGGWIWYDGARPQTASWKFRRWIARWGN
;
A
#
# COMPACT_ATOMS: atom_id res chain seq x y z
N MET A 1 40.05 -8.06 -6.66
CA MET A 1 40.77 -7.15 -5.74
C MET A 1 39.76 -6.11 -5.25
N GLN A 2 39.39 -6.17 -3.96
CA GLN A 2 38.50 -5.18 -3.34
C GLN A 2 39.39 -4.01 -2.90
N GLU A 3 39.25 -2.85 -3.55
CA GLU A 3 39.89 -1.63 -3.07
C GLU A 3 39.41 -1.36 -1.64
N ALA A 4 40.35 -1.26 -0.70
CA ALA A 4 40.04 -0.96 0.69
C ALA A 4 39.36 0.42 0.74
N GLN A 5 38.17 0.49 1.33
CA GLN A 5 37.47 1.75 1.54
C GLN A 5 38.37 2.71 2.30
N THR A 6 38.51 3.94 1.79
CA THR A 6 39.27 4.96 2.50
C THR A 6 38.49 5.39 3.74
N PRO A 7 39.18 5.75 4.85
CA PRO A 7 38.51 6.19 6.08
C PRO A 7 37.58 7.38 5.85
N GLN A 8 37.90 8.25 4.89
CA GLN A 8 37.03 9.35 4.46
C GLN A 8 35.70 8.86 3.86
N GLN A 9 35.75 7.84 2.97
CA GLN A 9 34.55 7.25 2.37
C GLN A 9 33.66 6.58 3.42
N ALA A 10 34.24 5.91 4.42
CA ALA A 10 33.47 5.32 5.51
C ALA A 10 32.73 6.39 6.32
N LEU A 11 33.37 7.54 6.58
CA LEU A 11 32.78 8.65 7.31
C LEU A 11 31.66 9.34 6.52
N ASP A 12 31.85 9.51 5.20
CA ASP A 12 30.81 10.05 4.31
C ASP A 12 29.58 9.12 4.22
N ILE A 13 29.79 7.80 4.18
CA ILE A 13 28.71 6.81 4.22
C ILE A 13 27.98 6.84 5.56
N ALA A 14 28.71 6.94 6.68
CA ALA A 14 28.10 7.06 8.00
C ALA A 14 27.26 8.36 8.11
N ALA A 15 27.79 9.49 7.66
CA ALA A 15 27.07 10.77 7.66
C ALA A 15 25.82 10.71 6.75
N ALA A 16 25.93 10.12 5.56
CA ALA A 16 24.81 9.95 4.64
C ALA A 16 23.71 9.03 5.20
N THR A 17 24.09 7.90 5.82
CA THR A 17 23.14 6.98 6.46
C THR A 17 22.47 7.61 7.67
N THR A 18 23.18 8.43 8.45
CA THR A 18 22.62 9.16 9.59
C THR A 18 21.62 10.24 9.14
N ARG A 19 21.93 11.02 8.10
CA ARG A 19 20.98 11.97 7.49
C ARG A 19 19.75 11.24 6.94
N GLN A 20 19.97 10.14 6.24
CA GLN A 20 18.87 9.34 5.68
C GLN A 20 17.98 8.73 6.78
N ALA A 21 18.56 8.29 7.89
CA ALA A 21 17.81 7.79 9.05
C ALA A 21 17.00 8.91 9.70
N HIS A 22 17.58 10.11 9.84
CA HIS A 22 16.89 11.27 10.41
C HIS A 22 15.73 11.75 9.52
N GLU A 23 15.92 11.77 8.20
CA GLU A 23 14.88 12.13 7.23
C GLU A 23 13.77 11.06 7.11
N ALA A 24 14.12 9.79 7.29
CA ALA A 24 13.16 8.69 7.36
C ALA A 24 12.32 8.74 8.64
N ALA A 25 12.90 9.10 9.78
CA ALA A 25 12.19 9.30 11.04
C ALA A 25 11.17 10.45 10.95
N ALA A 26 11.39 11.42 10.07
CA ALA A 26 10.46 12.53 9.84
C ALA A 26 9.24 12.16 8.97
N LEU A 27 9.16 10.93 8.41
CA LEU A 27 8.01 10.52 7.62
C LEU A 27 6.83 10.17 8.54
N PRO A 28 5.60 10.57 8.18
CA PRO A 28 4.41 10.21 8.95
C PRO A 28 4.20 8.70 8.94
N THR A 29 4.41 8.07 10.10
CA THR A 29 4.23 6.62 10.33
C THR A 29 2.77 6.18 10.25
N TRP A 30 1.82 7.12 10.45
CA TRP A 30 0.39 6.87 10.33
C TRP A 30 -0.08 6.65 8.89
N GLY A 31 0.66 7.15 7.88
CA GLY A 31 0.24 7.10 6.49
C GLY A 31 -0.04 5.68 5.98
N PRO A 32 0.93 4.75 6.07
CA PRO A 32 0.73 3.35 5.71
C PRO A 32 -0.40 2.68 6.51
N VAL A 33 -0.50 2.98 7.82
CA VAL A 33 -1.53 2.40 8.69
C VAL A 33 -2.92 2.81 8.20
N ALA A 34 -3.14 4.10 8.01
CA ALA A 34 -4.41 4.62 7.49
C ALA A 34 -4.73 4.03 6.11
N THR A 35 -3.75 3.96 5.22
CA THR A 35 -3.92 3.37 3.88
C THR A 35 -4.40 1.91 3.96
N GLY A 36 -3.77 1.11 4.84
CA GLY A 36 -4.15 -0.28 5.08
C GLY A 36 -5.54 -0.42 5.71
N VAL A 37 -5.85 0.37 6.74
CA VAL A 37 -7.17 0.34 7.41
C VAL A 37 -8.29 0.65 6.42
N PHE A 38 -8.18 1.74 5.65
CA PHE A 38 -9.20 2.10 4.66
C PHE A 38 -9.30 1.09 3.50
N ALA A 39 -8.20 0.45 3.11
CA ALA A 39 -8.25 -0.59 2.10
C ALA A 39 -8.90 -1.89 2.61
N GLY A 40 -8.62 -2.28 3.87
CA GLY A 40 -9.30 -3.41 4.49
C GLY A 40 -10.79 -3.16 4.66
N LEU A 41 -11.16 -1.95 5.12
CA LEU A 41 -12.54 -1.52 5.28
C LEU A 41 -13.30 -1.53 3.93
N PHE A 42 -12.66 -1.12 2.83
CA PHE A 42 -13.23 -1.26 1.49
C PHE A 42 -13.59 -2.72 1.16
N VAL A 43 -12.65 -3.64 1.34
CA VAL A 43 -12.86 -5.07 1.02
C VAL A 43 -13.97 -5.67 1.89
N THR A 44 -13.98 -5.37 3.20
CA THR A 44 -15.02 -5.86 4.11
C THR A 44 -16.39 -5.31 3.74
N LEU A 45 -16.52 -3.99 3.55
CA LEU A 45 -17.82 -3.39 3.24
C LEU A 45 -18.37 -3.86 1.90
N LEU A 46 -17.51 -3.99 0.88
CA LEU A 46 -17.92 -4.48 -0.43
C LEU A 46 -18.35 -5.96 -0.35
N GLY A 47 -17.63 -6.78 0.42
CA GLY A 47 -18.03 -8.15 0.72
C GLY A 47 -19.40 -8.23 1.38
N VAL A 48 -19.63 -7.44 2.44
CA VAL A 48 -20.91 -7.45 3.18
C VAL A 48 -22.06 -6.92 2.33
N ALA A 49 -21.80 -5.92 1.47
CA ALA A 49 -22.80 -5.44 0.52
C ALA A 49 -23.17 -6.53 -0.51
N SER A 50 -22.20 -7.33 -0.98
CA SER A 50 -22.42 -8.31 -2.05
C SER A 50 -23.31 -9.50 -1.67
N VAL A 51 -23.51 -9.77 -0.37
CA VAL A 51 -24.38 -10.84 0.12
C VAL A 51 -25.81 -10.37 0.45
N ARG A 52 -26.06 -9.07 0.31
CA ARG A 52 -27.39 -8.48 0.48
C ARG A 52 -28.10 -8.39 -0.87
N GLU A 53 -29.42 -8.25 -0.82
CA GLU A 53 -30.24 -8.05 -2.00
C GLU A 53 -29.95 -6.69 -2.65
N PHE A 54 -30.10 -6.61 -3.97
CA PHE A 54 -29.79 -5.40 -4.74
C PHE A 54 -30.70 -4.21 -4.40
N ASP A 55 -31.94 -4.48 -3.98
CA ASP A 55 -32.92 -3.47 -3.61
C ASP A 55 -32.82 -3.04 -2.13
N ASP A 56 -31.91 -3.66 -1.35
CA ASP A 56 -31.70 -3.30 0.05
C ASP A 56 -30.99 -1.93 0.15
N PRO A 57 -31.61 -0.90 0.76
CA PRO A 57 -30.96 0.39 0.95
C PRO A 57 -29.68 0.29 1.77
N ILE A 58 -29.57 -0.71 2.66
CA ILE A 58 -28.35 -0.95 3.43
C ILE A 58 -27.22 -1.41 2.50
N ALA A 59 -27.49 -2.27 1.52
CA ALA A 59 -26.49 -2.70 0.53
C ALA A 59 -25.91 -1.51 -0.25
N TRP A 60 -26.78 -0.57 -0.65
CA TRP A 60 -26.36 0.67 -1.31
C TRP A 60 -25.48 1.54 -0.42
N THR A 61 -25.90 1.78 0.82
CA THR A 61 -25.09 2.59 1.76
C THR A 61 -23.72 1.98 2.03
N LEU A 62 -23.65 0.65 2.20
CA LEU A 62 -22.38 -0.09 2.38
C LEU A 62 -21.49 0.01 1.14
N THR A 63 -22.07 -0.07 -0.07
CA THR A 63 -21.32 0.04 -1.32
C THR A 63 -20.74 1.45 -1.49
N VAL A 64 -21.53 2.49 -1.21
CA VAL A 64 -21.05 3.89 -1.25
C VAL A 64 -19.95 4.11 -0.22
N ALA A 65 -20.12 3.59 1.00
CA ALA A 65 -19.10 3.66 2.05
C ALA A 65 -17.81 2.91 1.66
N ALA A 66 -17.93 1.76 1.00
CA ALA A 66 -16.78 1.02 0.48
C ALA A 66 -16.01 1.88 -0.54
N LEU A 67 -16.71 2.44 -1.53
CA LEU A 67 -16.10 3.31 -2.55
C LEU A 67 -15.42 4.54 -1.93
N ALA A 68 -16.07 5.17 -0.95
CA ALA A 68 -15.48 6.28 -0.20
C ALA A 68 -14.20 5.85 0.52
N SER A 69 -14.20 4.68 1.17
CA SER A 69 -13.03 4.12 1.84
C SER A 69 -11.87 3.88 0.87
N MET A 70 -12.16 3.33 -0.32
CA MET A 70 -11.15 3.13 -1.37
C MET A 70 -10.57 4.46 -1.86
N ALA A 71 -11.41 5.47 -2.08
CA ALA A 71 -10.97 6.80 -2.50
C ALA A 71 -10.06 7.46 -1.45
N VAL A 72 -10.38 7.32 -0.16
CA VAL A 72 -9.55 7.82 0.94
C VAL A 72 -8.21 7.09 0.99
N SER A 73 -8.20 5.74 0.93
CA SER A 73 -6.97 4.95 0.89
C SER A 73 -6.06 5.38 -0.27
N PHE A 74 -6.62 5.50 -1.48
CA PHE A 74 -5.87 5.94 -2.66
C PHE A 74 -5.31 7.36 -2.50
N THR A 75 -6.09 8.27 -1.94
CA THR A 75 -5.68 9.66 -1.71
C THR A 75 -4.52 9.76 -0.72
N ILE A 76 -4.60 9.03 0.40
CA ILE A 76 -3.52 8.94 1.39
C ILE A 76 -2.26 8.35 0.75
N GLY A 77 -2.40 7.21 0.04
CA GLY A 77 -1.30 6.57 -0.66
C GLY A 77 -0.62 7.51 -1.68
N ARG A 78 -1.41 8.26 -2.45
CA ARG A 78 -0.90 9.25 -3.42
C ARG A 78 -0.17 10.40 -2.74
N ARG A 79 -0.72 10.95 -1.65
CA ARG A 79 -0.06 12.00 -0.85
C ARG A 79 1.26 11.50 -0.27
N MET A 80 1.29 10.29 0.28
CA MET A 80 2.51 9.68 0.82
C MET A 80 3.57 9.46 -0.25
N ARG A 81 3.19 9.01 -1.46
CA ARG A 81 4.12 8.89 -2.59
C ARG A 81 4.70 10.25 -2.98
N ARG A 82 3.89 11.31 -3.01
CA ARG A 82 4.36 12.68 -3.30
C ARG A 82 5.33 13.19 -2.23
N LEU A 83 5.01 13.01 -0.95
CA LEU A 83 5.87 13.39 0.17
C LEU A 83 7.20 12.64 0.14
N ARG A 84 7.18 11.33 -0.13
CA ARG A 84 8.40 10.52 -0.30
C ARG A 84 9.26 11.02 -1.47
N ARG A 85 8.65 11.32 -2.62
CA ARG A 85 9.36 11.89 -3.78
C ARG A 85 9.98 13.26 -3.49
N ALA A 86 9.25 14.15 -2.82
CA ALA A 86 9.77 15.46 -2.42
C ALA A 86 11.00 15.36 -1.49
N ARG A 87 11.12 14.25 -0.75
CA ARG A 87 12.27 13.94 0.12
C ARG A 87 13.30 13.02 -0.53
N GLY A 88 13.32 12.90 -1.87
CA GLY A 88 14.32 12.10 -2.58
C GLY A 88 14.19 10.57 -2.42
N LEU A 89 13.09 10.08 -1.85
CA LEU A 89 12.75 8.66 -1.80
C LEU A 89 11.93 8.32 -3.04
N VAL A 90 12.56 7.63 -4.00
CA VAL A 90 11.87 7.14 -5.20
C VAL A 90 11.16 5.83 -4.84
N PRO A 91 9.82 5.80 -4.74
CA PRO A 91 9.09 4.57 -4.51
C PRO A 91 9.26 3.65 -5.73
N ARG A 92 9.54 2.36 -5.50
CA ARG A 92 9.50 1.37 -6.59
C ARG A 92 8.08 1.31 -7.18
N PRO A 93 7.94 1.09 -8.50
CA PRO A 93 6.65 0.77 -9.07
C PRO A 93 6.11 -0.50 -8.40
N LEU A 94 4.79 -0.58 -8.20
CA LEU A 94 4.17 -1.82 -7.76
C LEU A 94 4.48 -2.88 -8.82
N ALA A 95 4.95 -4.04 -8.38
CA ALA A 95 5.09 -5.18 -9.27
C ALA A 95 3.70 -5.59 -9.79
N GLU A 96 3.60 -5.91 -11.09
CA GLU A 96 2.33 -6.22 -11.77
C GLU A 96 1.55 -7.34 -11.07
N TRP A 97 2.25 -8.35 -10.54
CA TRP A 97 1.63 -9.44 -9.78
C TRP A 97 0.87 -8.96 -8.54
N LYS A 98 1.32 -7.88 -7.88
CA LYS A 98 0.60 -7.32 -6.71
C LYS A 98 -0.74 -6.74 -7.12
N PHE A 99 -0.82 -6.12 -8.30
CA PHE A 99 -2.07 -5.62 -8.85
C PHE A 99 -3.03 -6.77 -9.16
N ILE A 100 -2.53 -7.86 -9.74
CA ILE A 100 -3.31 -9.07 -10.01
C ILE A 100 -3.84 -9.66 -8.70
N VAL A 101 -3.04 -9.76 -7.65
CA VAL A 101 -3.48 -10.27 -6.34
C VAL A 101 -4.59 -9.39 -5.73
N VAL A 102 -4.46 -8.06 -5.80
CA VAL A 102 -5.53 -7.16 -5.32
C VAL A 102 -6.81 -7.34 -6.14
N LEU A 103 -6.69 -7.44 -7.47
CA LEU A 103 -7.83 -7.66 -8.36
C LEU A 103 -8.53 -8.99 -8.06
N LEU A 104 -7.76 -10.07 -7.89
CA LEU A 104 -8.27 -11.38 -7.52
C LEU A 104 -8.95 -11.34 -6.15
N ALA A 105 -8.38 -10.67 -5.15
CA ALA A 105 -9.01 -10.54 -3.84
C ALA A 105 -10.36 -9.80 -3.93
N VAL A 106 -10.45 -8.74 -4.72
CA VAL A 106 -11.70 -7.98 -4.92
C VAL A 106 -12.74 -8.78 -5.73
N LEU A 107 -12.31 -9.66 -6.63
CA LEU A 107 -13.23 -10.44 -7.48
C LEU A 107 -13.68 -11.75 -6.83
N ILE A 108 -12.75 -12.48 -6.20
CA ILE A 108 -12.97 -13.82 -5.66
C ILE A 108 -13.74 -13.75 -4.33
N VAL A 109 -13.44 -12.79 -3.46
CA VAL A 109 -14.05 -12.72 -2.12
C VAL A 109 -15.59 -12.50 -2.19
N PRO A 110 -16.11 -11.59 -3.04
CA PRO A 110 -17.56 -11.51 -3.28
C PRO A 110 -18.12 -12.76 -3.96
N GLY A 111 -17.39 -13.34 -4.93
CA GLY A 111 -17.82 -14.54 -5.66
C GLY A 111 -17.98 -15.79 -4.78
N ILE A 112 -17.06 -16.00 -3.82
CA ILE A 112 -17.17 -17.08 -2.82
C ILE A 112 -18.35 -16.81 -1.87
N SER A 113 -18.61 -15.53 -1.56
CA SER A 113 -19.66 -15.14 -0.62
C SER A 113 -21.07 -15.40 -1.17
N LEU A 114 -21.26 -15.31 -2.50
CA LEU A 114 -22.52 -15.66 -3.16
C LEU A 114 -22.87 -17.16 -3.07
N GLY A 115 -21.87 -18.03 -2.91
CA GLY A 115 -22.06 -19.48 -2.90
C GLY A 115 -22.41 -20.09 -1.53
N ASN A 116 -22.17 -19.38 -0.42
CA ASN A 116 -22.37 -19.96 0.91
C ASN A 116 -22.61 -18.91 2.02
N PRO A 117 -23.87 -18.47 2.24
CA PRO A 117 -24.22 -17.30 3.07
C PRO A 117 -23.82 -17.42 4.55
N THR A 118 -23.69 -18.62 5.10
CA THR A 118 -23.42 -18.87 6.53
C THR A 118 -21.95 -18.66 6.95
N LEU A 119 -21.00 -18.67 5.99
CA LEU A 119 -19.57 -18.44 6.26
C LEU A 119 -19.10 -17.02 5.87
N THR A 120 -20.00 -16.17 5.40
CA THR A 120 -19.67 -14.96 4.62
C THR A 120 -19.04 -13.84 5.43
N VAL A 121 -19.67 -13.39 6.50
CA VAL A 121 -19.26 -12.16 7.18
C VAL A 121 -17.90 -12.31 7.86
N GLY A 122 -17.67 -13.43 8.56
CA GLY A 122 -16.39 -13.71 9.22
C GLY A 122 -15.24 -13.83 8.22
N LEU A 123 -15.48 -14.51 7.09
CA LEU A 123 -14.49 -14.64 6.01
C LEU A 123 -14.19 -13.30 5.35
N GLN A 124 -15.21 -12.46 5.12
CA GLN A 124 -15.04 -11.11 4.56
C GLN A 124 -14.24 -10.20 5.48
N ILE A 125 -14.49 -10.25 6.79
CA ILE A 125 -13.70 -9.53 7.79
C ILE A 125 -12.24 -10.01 7.76
N LEU A 126 -12.02 -11.33 7.75
CA LEU A 126 -10.67 -11.90 7.68
C LEU A 126 -9.94 -11.48 6.40
N CYS A 127 -10.62 -11.55 5.25
CA CYS A 127 -10.08 -11.09 3.97
C CYS A 127 -9.74 -9.60 3.99
N GLY A 128 -10.62 -8.76 4.55
CA GLY A 128 -10.38 -7.34 4.72
C GLY A 128 -9.16 -7.06 5.61
N LEU A 129 -9.00 -7.80 6.71
CA LEU A 129 -7.82 -7.70 7.59
C LEU A 129 -6.53 -8.12 6.87
N ILE A 130 -6.55 -9.23 6.13
CA ILE A 130 -5.40 -9.71 5.36
C ILE A 130 -5.01 -8.67 4.30
N MET A 131 -5.98 -8.16 3.55
CA MET A 131 -5.75 -7.16 2.50
C MET A 131 -5.29 -5.82 3.06
N GLY A 132 -5.92 -5.34 4.12
CA GLY A 132 -5.52 -4.11 4.80
C GLY A 132 -4.12 -4.24 5.40
N GLY A 133 -3.82 -5.37 6.04
CA GLY A 133 -2.50 -5.70 6.57
C GLY A 133 -1.43 -5.77 5.47
N TRP A 134 -1.74 -6.39 4.33
CA TRP A 134 -0.85 -6.43 3.17
C TRP A 134 -0.54 -5.03 2.62
N ILE A 135 -1.55 -4.18 2.46
CA ILE A 135 -1.40 -2.81 1.95
C ILE A 135 -0.64 -1.94 2.94
N TRP A 136 -0.92 -2.09 4.23
CA TRP A 136 -0.13 -1.47 5.30
C TRP A 136 1.34 -1.89 5.20
N TYR A 137 1.60 -3.19 5.13
CA TYR A 137 2.95 -3.75 5.08
C TYR A 137 3.73 -3.27 3.85
N ASP A 138 3.11 -3.28 2.68
CA ASP A 138 3.72 -2.81 1.44
C ASP A 138 4.03 -1.30 1.48
N GLY A 139 3.13 -0.52 2.08
CA GLY A 139 3.29 0.91 2.28
C GLY A 139 4.33 1.27 3.35
N ALA A 140 4.44 0.47 4.40
CA ALA A 140 5.36 0.69 5.52
C ALA A 140 6.82 0.42 5.13
N ARG A 141 7.06 -0.48 4.18
CA ARG A 141 8.42 -0.78 3.72
C ARG A 141 9.04 0.41 2.98
N PRO A 142 10.28 0.82 3.34
CA PRO A 142 11.05 1.77 2.55
C PRO A 142 11.47 1.10 1.25
N GLN A 143 10.66 1.27 0.20
CA GLN A 143 11.00 0.78 -1.14
C GLN A 143 11.97 1.78 -1.80
N THR A 144 13.23 1.75 -1.39
CA THR A 144 14.27 2.51 -2.08
C THR A 144 14.53 1.85 -3.44
N ALA A 145 14.31 2.61 -4.53
CA ALA A 145 14.84 2.22 -5.82
C ALA A 145 16.35 2.00 -5.69
N SER A 146 16.86 0.88 -6.23
CA SER A 146 18.29 0.60 -6.19
C SER A 146 19.05 1.76 -6.84
N TRP A 147 20.25 2.04 -6.35
CA TRP A 147 21.06 3.15 -6.87
C TRP A 147 21.30 3.07 -8.38
N LYS A 148 21.30 1.84 -8.94
CA LYS A 148 21.32 1.58 -10.39
C LYS A 148 20.11 2.15 -11.12
N PHE A 149 18.90 2.02 -10.56
CA PHE A 149 17.68 2.58 -11.14
C PHE A 149 17.64 4.11 -11.05
N ARG A 150 18.17 4.70 -9.96
CA ARG A 150 18.32 6.16 -9.84
C ARG A 150 19.25 6.73 -10.92
N ARG A 151 20.40 6.08 -11.16
CA ARG A 151 21.33 6.46 -12.25
C ARG A 151 20.71 6.31 -13.64
N TRP A 152 19.89 5.28 -13.84
CA TRP A 152 19.18 5.09 -15.10
C TRP A 152 18.18 6.24 -15.34
N ILE A 153 17.30 6.55 -14.38
CA ILE A 153 16.37 7.69 -14.51
C ILE A 153 17.11 9.02 -14.74
N ALA A 154 18.20 9.27 -14.02
CA ALA A 154 19.00 10.49 -14.19
C ALA A 154 19.67 10.60 -15.58
N ARG A 155 19.91 9.48 -16.27
CA ARG A 155 20.44 9.45 -17.65
C ARG A 155 19.41 9.77 -18.72
N TRP A 156 18.14 9.51 -18.46
CA TRP A 156 17.05 9.65 -19.44
C TRP A 156 16.11 10.82 -19.11
N GLY A 157 16.44 11.62 -18.08
CA GLY A 157 15.62 12.73 -17.58
C GLY A 157 16.10 14.13 -17.96
N ASN A 158 16.93 14.27 -19.00
CA ASN A 158 17.23 15.54 -19.67
C ASN A 158 16.52 15.60 -21.02
#